data_AF-A0A5E6P271-F1
#
_entry.id   AF-A0A5E6P271-F1
#
_cell.length_a   1.000
_cell.length_b   1.000
_cell.length_c   1.000
_cell.angle_alpha   90.00
_cell.angle_beta   90.00
_cell.angle_gamma   90.00
#
_symmetry.space_group_name_H-M   'P 1'
#
loop_
_entity.id
_entity.type
_entity.pdbx_description
1 polymer ?
#
loop_
_entity_poly.entity_id
_entity_poly.type
_entity_poly.pdbx_seq_one_letter_code
_entity_poly.pdbx_strand_id
1 'polypeptide(L)' 'MLEASLSQLEQLVSDLVQQNQTLLGTNQTLTAELAQAKDENESLQLNLMEQEEKQGATAARIQALVERVSAGPVSA' A
#
# COMPACT_ATOMS: atom_id res chain seq x y z
N MET A 1 -17.48 2.18 54.02
CA MET A 1 -16.55 3.02 53.23
C MET A 1 -15.56 2.17 52.44
N LEU A 2 -14.88 1.19 53.03
CA LEU A 2 -13.97 0.30 52.30
C LEU A 2 -14.65 -0.54 51.20
N GLU A 3 -15.83 -1.11 51.47
CA GLU A 3 -16.58 -1.89 50.46
C GLU A 3 -16.95 -1.05 49.23
N ALA A 4 -17.35 0.21 49.43
CA ALA A 4 -17.67 1.11 48.32
C ALA A 4 -16.44 1.43 47.45
N SER A 5 -15.25 1.56 48.07
CA SER A 5 -13.99 1.75 47.33
C SER A 5 -13.55 0.49 46.59
N LEU A 6 -13.80 -0.70 47.13
CA LEU A 6 -13.51 -1.97 46.45
C LEU A 6 -14.37 -2.15 45.21
N SER A 7 -15.69 -1.92 45.31
CA SER A 7 -16.60 -2.03 44.17
C SER A 7 -16.28 -1.02 43.06
N GLN A 8 -15.82 0.18 43.40
CA GLN A 8 -15.37 1.18 42.41
C GLN A 8 -14.10 0.72 41.68
N LEU A 9 -13.17 0.08 42.39
CA LEU A 9 -11.95 -0.46 41.79
C LEU A 9 -12.28 -1.63 40.86
N GLU A 10 -13.19 -2.53 41.27
CA GLU A 10 -13.65 -3.65 40.44
C GLU A 10 -14.30 -3.16 39.14
N GLN A 11 -15.16 -2.13 39.23
CA GLN A 11 -15.76 -1.52 38.04
C GLN A 11 -14.70 -0.91 37.12
N LEU A 12 -13.76 -0.14 37.67
CA LEU A 12 -12.69 0.47 36.88
C LEU A 12 -11.81 -0.59 36.20
N VAL A 13 -11.49 -1.69 36.89
CA VAL A 13 -10.73 -2.81 36.31
C VAL A 13 -11.52 -3.45 35.17
N SER A 14 -12.83 -3.67 35.36
CA SER A 14 -13.70 -4.19 34.30
C SER A 14 -13.71 -3.28 33.07
N ASP A 15 -13.86 -1.96 33.28
CA ASP A 15 -13.86 -0.98 32.20
C ASP A 15 -12.51 -0.96 31.46
N LEU A 16 -11.39 -1.01 32.19
CA LEU A 16 -10.05 -1.05 31.61
C LEU A 16 -9.81 -2.34 30.80
N VAL A 17 -10.28 -3.48 31.29
CA VAL A 17 -10.18 -4.76 30.56
C VAL A 17 -11.01 -4.70 29.27
N GLN A 18 -12.22 -4.16 29.33
CA GLN A 18 -13.09 -3.97 28.16
C GLN A 18 -12.45 -3.04 27.11
N GLN A 19 -11.89 -1.91 27.56
CA GLN A 19 -11.19 -0.97 26.69
C GLN A 19 -9.94 -1.60 26.07
N ASN A 20 -9.15 -2.35 26.85
CA ASN A 20 -7.96 -3.02 26.33
C ASN A 20 -8.30 -4.04 25.24
N GLN A 21 -9.34 -4.85 25.44
CA GLN A 21 -9.82 -5.79 24.41
C GLN A 21 -10.26 -5.06 23.14
N THR A 22 -10.94 -3.92 23.28
CA THR A 22 -11.37 -3.10 22.14
C THR A 22 -10.16 -2.54 21.38
N LEU A 23 -9.16 -2.01 22.11
CA LEU A 23 -7.93 -1.50 21.51
C LEU A 23 -7.13 -2.60 20.80
N LEU A 24 -7.06 -3.80 21.38
CA LEU A 24 -6.42 -4.95 20.74
C LEU A 24 -7.13 -5.33 19.44
N GLY A 25 -8.46 -5.38 19.44
CA GLY A 25 -9.24 -5.66 18.23
C GLY A 25 -9.00 -4.61 17.14
N THR A 26 -9.08 -3.32 17.48
CA THR A 26 -8.78 -2.24 16.52
C THR A 26 -7.36 -2.31 15.99
N ASN A 27 -6.37 -2.62 16.84
CA ASN A 27 -4.99 -2.72 16.42
C ASN A 27 -4.77 -3.89 15.43
N GLN A 28 -5.43 -5.03 15.66
CA GLN A 28 -5.40 -6.17 14.74
C GLN A 28 -6.00 -5.79 13.38
N THR A 29 -7.16 -5.12 13.37
CA THR A 29 -7.79 -4.63 12.13
C THR A 29 -6.88 -3.67 11.38
N LEU A 30 -6.35 -2.64 12.05
CA LEU A 30 -5.46 -1.66 11.43
C LEU A 30 -4.17 -2.30 10.88
N THR A 31 -3.65 -3.31 11.56
CA THR A 31 -2.47 -4.04 11.09
C THR A 31 -2.78 -4.82 9.81
N ALA A 32 -3.95 -5.44 9.72
CA ALA A 32 -4.40 -6.15 8.52
C ALA A 32 -4.63 -5.18 7.34
N GLU A 33 -5.31 -4.06 7.58
CA GLU A 33 -5.54 -3.02 6.56
C GLU A 33 -4.21 -2.42 6.07
N LEU A 34 -3.25 -2.19 6.97
CA LEU A 34 -1.93 -1.70 6.60
C LEU A 34 -1.15 -2.70 5.74
N ALA A 35 -1.25 -4.00 6.04
CA ALA A 35 -0.62 -5.04 5.23
C ALA A 35 -1.24 -5.07 3.82
N GLN A 36 -2.57 -5.07 3.73
CA GLN A 36 -3.27 -5.04 2.44
C GLN A 36 -2.90 -3.81 1.60
N ALA A 37 -2.88 -2.62 2.21
CA ALA A 37 -2.54 -1.39 1.49
C ALA A 37 -1.08 -1.39 0.98
N LYS A 38 -0.16 -2.05 1.70
CA LYS A 38 1.22 -2.23 1.23
C LYS A 38 1.29 -3.16 0.02
N ASP A 39 0.62 -4.31 0.08
CA ASP A 39 0.59 -5.27 -1.03
C ASP A 39 -0.03 -4.65 -2.29
N GLU A 40 -1.11 -3.87 -2.14
CA GLU A 40 -1.72 -3.11 -3.22
C GLU A 40 -0.75 -2.06 -3.79
N ASN A 41 0.00 -1.36 -2.94
CA ASN A 41 0.98 -0.38 -3.37
C ASN A 41 2.15 -1.02 -4.15
N GLU A 42 2.71 -2.13 -3.66
CA GLU A 42 3.76 -2.89 -4.35
C GLU A 42 3.28 -3.38 -5.72
N SER A 43 2.04 -3.87 -5.80
CA SER A 43 1.41 -4.27 -7.05
C SER A 43 1.27 -3.11 -8.03
N LEU A 44 0.85 -1.93 -7.57
CA LEU A 44 0.75 -0.73 -8.41
C LEU A 44 2.12 -0.25 -8.89
N GLN A 45 3.15 -0.29 -8.03
CA GLN A 45 4.51 0.07 -8.40
C GLN A 45 5.08 -0.85 -9.47
N LEU A 46 4.87 -2.17 -9.33
CA LEU A 46 5.30 -3.15 -10.34
C LEU A 46 4.63 -2.88 -11.69
N ASN A 47 3.32 -2.65 -11.70
CA ASN A 47 2.58 -2.32 -12.92
C ASN A 47 3.08 -1.03 -13.58
N LEU A 48 3.42 -0.01 -12.77
CA LEU A 48 3.99 1.24 -13.27
C LEU A 48 5.34 1.00 -13.96
N MET A 49 6.24 0.23 -13.33
CA MET A 49 7.55 -0.11 -13.91
C MET A 49 7.42 -0.85 -15.25
N GLU A 50 6.52 -1.82 -15.34
CA GLU A 50 6.25 -2.53 -16.60
C GLU A 50 5.73 -1.59 -17.70
N GLN A 51 4.92 -0.60 -17.32
CA GLN A 51 4.38 0.38 -18.25
C GLN A 51 5.48 1.33 -18.75
N GLU A 52 6.35 1.80 -17.86
CA GLU A 52 7.49 2.65 -18.20
C GLU A 52 8.45 1.94 -19.16
N GLU A 53 8.75 0.65 -18.94
CA GLU A 53 9.59 -0.14 -19.83
C GLU A 53 8.96 -0.26 -21.24
N LYS A 54 7.65 -0.57 -21.31
CA LYS A 54 6.92 -0.66 -22.58
C LYS A 54 6.91 0.68 -23.32
N GLN A 55 6.72 1.78 -22.61
CA GLN A 55 6.74 3.13 -23.21
C GLN A 55 8.14 3.49 -23.70
N GLY A 56 9.18 3.22 -22.92
CA GLY A 56 10.58 3.43 -23.31
C GLY A 56 10.96 2.65 -24.58
N ALA A 57 10.60 1.37 -24.64
CA ALA A 57 10.81 0.53 -25.82
C ALA A 57 10.05 1.06 -27.05
N THR A 58 8.82 1.55 -26.85
CA THR A 58 8.00 2.15 -27.91
C THR A 58 8.63 3.44 -28.43
N ALA A 59 9.09 4.32 -27.54
CA ALA A 59 9.75 5.57 -27.91
C ALA A 59 11.04 5.30 -28.71
N ALA A 60 11.88 4.38 -28.27
CA ALA A 60 13.09 3.97 -29.00
C ALA A 60 12.77 3.42 -30.40
N ARG A 61 11.71 2.61 -30.51
CA ARG A 61 11.25 2.10 -31.81
C ARG A 61 10.77 3.22 -32.73
N ILE A 62 10.02 4.19 -32.23
CA ILE A 62 9.57 5.36 -33.01
C ILE A 62 10.79 6.15 -33.48
N GLN A 63 11.76 6.41 -32.61
CA GLN A 63 12.98 7.13 -32.96
C GLN A 63 13.76 6.43 -34.08
N ALA A 64 13.94 5.11 -33.99
CA ALA A 64 14.58 4.32 -35.05
C ALA A 64 13.81 4.35 -36.37
N LEU A 65 12.47 4.37 -36.33
CA LEU A 65 11.64 4.51 -37.53
C LEU A 65 11.78 5.91 -38.15
N VAL A 66 11.80 6.96 -37.33
CA VAL A 66 12.01 8.35 -37.76
C VAL A 66 13.38 8.48 -38.42
N GLU A 67 14.44 7.96 -37.80
CA GLU A 67 15.81 7.96 -38.34
C GLU A 67 15.86 7.26 -39.70
N ARG A 68 15.28 6.07 -39.82
CA ARG A 68 15.23 5.31 -41.08
C ARG A 68 14.50 6.05 -42.20
N VAL A 69 13.39 6.74 -41.89
CA VAL A 69 12.65 7.53 -42.89
C VAL A 69 13.43 8.79 -43.26
N SER A 70 14.08 9.43 -42.29
CA SER A 70 14.85 10.66 -42.49
C SER A 70 16.16 10.45 -43.25
N ALA A 71 16.75 9.25 -43.18
CA ALA A 71 17.97 8.90 -43.90
C ALA A 71 17.80 8.81 -45.43
N GLY A 72 16.56 8.93 -45.96
CA GLY A 72 16.26 8.84 -47.39
C GLY A 72 16.42 7.42 -47.94
N PRO A 73 15.96 7.14 -49.18
CA PRO A 73 16.17 5.84 -49.80
C PRO A 73 17.68 5.60 -49.96
N VAL A 74 18.19 4.56 -49.30
CA VAL A 74 19.54 4.06 -49.58
C VAL A 74 19.51 3.52 -51.02
N SER A 75 20.02 4.30 -51.96
CA SER A 75 20.30 3.80 -53.32
C SER A 75 21.30 2.65 -53.18
N ALA A 76 20.87 1.46 -53.63
CA ALA A 76 21.65 0.22 -53.61
C ALA A 76 22.89 0.28 -54.51
#